data_AF-A0A2V9WGX8-F1
#
_entry.id   AF-A0A2V9WGX8-F1
#
_cell.length_a   1.000
_cell.length_b   1.000
_cell.length_c   1.000
_cell.angle_alpha   90.00
_cell.angle_beta   90.00
_cell.angle_gamma   90.00
#
_symmetry.space_group_name_H-M   'P 1'
#
loop_
_entity.id
_entity.type
_entity.pdbx_description
1 polymer ?
#
loop_
_entity_poly.entity_id
_entity_poly.type
_entity_poly.pdbx_seq_one_letter_code
_entity_poly.pdbx_strand_id
1 'polypeptide(L)'
;MPLLTYEQTKPWAQKIADAVQRKMMPPWFADPRYGHFSNDPSLSEPQIAEISAWAAAGAPAGDPHDAPAPRQWTSGWSIHNPDVVAKMPKPVEIPASGEVEYTYEIVPTHFTEDKWIQAAEVRPSSAQHVHHAVVYIRPPGAKWLRHAPVGEPFTASTLTDPEERREAHETTSDLLLVYAPGSTLEQWRDGMAKFVPAGSDLVFQIHYTTNGHAAIDQTSIALRFAKSPPQQRVITLQLNNHALLIPPGADDFRVEVQGTLPNDATLLSLMPHMHLRGKRFEYDIVRDDGSVETLLRVNYHFHWQLSYRLAEPRILKAGTKLRAIAWYDNSRRNPHNPDPEKTVKWGDQTSDEMMVGFFDVAVPASMDKLRYFIRQPGK
;
A
#
# COMPACT_ATOMS: atom_id res chain seq x y z
N MET A 1 16.05 -17.91 8.59
CA MET A 1 16.11 -19.39 8.44
C MET A 1 14.71 -19.90 8.10
N PRO A 2 14.57 -20.84 7.17
CA PRO A 2 13.26 -21.41 6.81
C PRO A 2 12.67 -22.25 7.95
N LEU A 3 11.34 -22.23 8.12
CA LEU A 3 10.56 -23.05 9.06
C LEU A 3 9.66 -24.04 8.29
N LEU A 4 10.27 -24.84 7.40
CA LEU A 4 9.55 -25.66 6.42
C LEU A 4 9.41 -27.14 6.80
N THR A 5 10.25 -27.62 7.72
CA THR A 5 10.21 -29.00 8.23
C THR A 5 10.07 -29.00 9.75
N TYR A 6 9.60 -30.11 10.32
CA TYR A 6 9.53 -30.26 11.78
C TYR A 6 10.88 -29.99 12.45
N GLU A 7 11.98 -30.55 11.91
CA GLU A 7 13.34 -30.35 12.43
C GLU A 7 13.79 -28.89 12.40
N GLN A 8 13.35 -28.12 11.40
CA GLN A 8 13.62 -26.68 11.32
C GLN A 8 12.78 -25.90 12.33
N THR A 9 11.55 -26.32 12.59
CA THR A 9 10.57 -25.59 13.40
C THR A 9 10.72 -25.87 14.90
N LYS A 10 10.99 -27.11 15.29
CA LYS A 10 11.08 -27.55 16.70
C LYS A 10 12.01 -26.68 17.56
N PRO A 11 13.24 -26.30 17.13
CA PRO A 11 14.13 -25.46 17.94
C PRO A 11 13.56 -24.06 18.23
N TRP A 12 12.55 -23.63 17.48
CA TRP A 12 11.90 -22.32 17.60
C TRP A 12 10.55 -22.37 18.30
N ALA A 13 10.09 -23.55 18.75
CA ALA A 13 8.74 -23.75 19.28
C ALA A 13 8.35 -22.73 20.37
N GLN A 14 9.22 -22.51 21.35
CA GLN A 14 8.96 -21.52 22.41
C GLN A 14 8.86 -20.09 21.87
N LYS A 15 9.75 -19.71 20.94
CA LYS A 15 9.70 -18.37 20.31
C LYS A 15 8.48 -18.19 19.43
N ILE A 16 8.02 -19.26 18.77
CA ILE A 16 6.78 -19.26 17.99
C ILE A 16 5.59 -19.04 18.93
N ALA A 17 5.51 -19.79 20.03
CA ALA A 17 4.48 -19.60 21.05
C ALA A 17 4.47 -18.18 21.60
N ASP A 18 5.64 -17.64 21.98
CA ASP A 18 5.77 -16.27 22.47
C ASP A 18 5.29 -15.24 21.43
N ALA A 19 5.62 -15.44 20.15
CA ALA A 19 5.24 -14.54 19.07
C ALA A 19 3.72 -14.54 18.81
N VAL A 20 3.06 -15.71 18.82
CA VAL A 20 1.61 -15.79 18.63
C VAL A 20 0.84 -15.29 19.85
N GLN A 21 1.33 -15.56 21.07
CA GLN A 21 0.73 -15.04 22.31
C GLN A 21 0.79 -13.51 22.38
N ARG A 22 1.89 -12.92 21.91
CA ARG A 22 2.05 -11.46 21.80
C ARG A 22 1.38 -10.86 20.57
N LYS A 23 0.70 -11.68 19.74
CA LYS A 23 0.07 -11.28 18.48
C LYS A 23 1.02 -10.53 17.53
N MET A 24 2.32 -10.88 17.59
CA MET A 24 3.34 -10.36 16.68
C MET A 24 3.28 -11.06 15.32
N MET A 25 2.83 -12.32 15.30
CA MET A 25 2.72 -13.15 14.11
C MET A 25 1.35 -13.86 14.05
N PRO A 26 0.70 -13.92 12.89
CA PRO A 26 1.02 -13.17 11.67
C PRO A 26 0.91 -11.64 11.89
N PRO A 27 1.74 -10.82 11.24
CA PRO A 27 1.68 -9.37 11.41
C PRO A 27 0.32 -8.84 10.97
N TRP A 28 -0.41 -8.28 11.93
CA TRP A 28 -1.69 -7.64 11.71
C TRP A 28 -1.87 -6.58 12.77
N PHE A 29 -2.10 -5.34 12.33
CA PHE A 29 -1.99 -4.18 13.20
C PHE A 29 -3.32 -3.48 13.46
N ALA A 30 -4.41 -3.96 12.83
CA ALA A 30 -5.73 -3.42 13.06
C ALA A 30 -6.23 -3.77 14.46
N ASP A 31 -6.82 -2.78 15.12
CA ASP A 31 -7.57 -2.98 16.35
C ASP A 31 -8.86 -3.76 16.02
N PRO A 32 -9.06 -4.97 16.58
CA PRO A 32 -10.15 -5.87 16.20
C PRO A 32 -11.54 -5.33 16.56
N ARG A 33 -11.63 -4.23 17.31
CA ARG A 33 -12.89 -3.57 17.65
C ARG A 33 -13.49 -2.76 16.50
N TYR A 34 -12.69 -2.45 15.48
CA TYR A 34 -13.08 -1.56 14.38
C TYR A 34 -12.89 -2.22 13.03
N GLY A 35 -13.93 -2.16 12.21
CA GLY A 35 -13.95 -2.80 10.90
C GLY A 35 -13.91 -4.33 10.96
N HIS A 36 -14.11 -4.94 9.80
CA HIS A 36 -13.94 -6.38 9.60
C HIS A 36 -13.32 -6.57 8.22
N PHE A 37 -12.21 -7.31 8.16
CA PHE A 37 -11.37 -7.36 6.97
C PHE A 37 -11.25 -8.80 6.46
N SER A 38 -11.48 -8.98 5.16
CA SER A 38 -11.41 -10.28 4.49
C SER A 38 -10.00 -10.88 4.44
N ASN A 39 -8.99 -10.04 4.65
CA ASN A 39 -7.58 -10.40 4.60
C ASN A 39 -6.91 -10.39 5.98
N ASP A 40 -7.67 -10.41 7.07
CA ASP A 40 -7.14 -10.54 8.43
C ASP A 40 -6.52 -11.93 8.64
N PRO A 41 -5.19 -12.04 8.83
CA PRO A 41 -4.50 -13.31 9.03
C PRO A 41 -4.40 -13.70 10.51
N SER A 42 -5.01 -12.94 11.43
CA SER A 42 -4.87 -13.13 12.87
C SER A 42 -5.31 -14.52 13.30
N LEU A 43 -4.59 -15.07 14.27
CA LEU A 43 -4.96 -16.33 14.90
C LEU A 43 -6.06 -16.08 15.95
N SER A 44 -7.04 -16.97 15.97
CA SER A 44 -8.05 -17.03 17.03
C SER A 44 -7.43 -17.51 18.35
N GLU A 45 -8.07 -17.17 19.48
CA GLU A 45 -7.62 -17.61 20.81
C GLU A 45 -7.43 -19.15 20.91
N PRO A 46 -8.33 -20.00 20.37
CA PRO A 46 -8.10 -21.44 20.33
C PRO A 46 -6.85 -21.85 19.53
N GLN A 47 -6.57 -21.22 18.39
CA GLN A 47 -5.38 -21.50 17.59
C GLN A 47 -4.09 -21.10 18.32
N ILE A 48 -4.11 -19.94 19.01
CA ILE A 48 -2.98 -19.49 19.85
C ILE A 48 -2.75 -20.49 20.99
N ALA A 49 -3.83 -20.94 21.65
CA ALA A 49 -3.76 -21.91 22.74
C ALA A 49 -3.19 -23.26 22.27
N GLU A 50 -3.61 -23.73 21.09
CA GLU A 50 -3.11 -24.97 20.49
C GLU A 50 -1.60 -24.92 20.21
N ILE A 51 -1.13 -23.85 19.55
CA ILE A 51 0.32 -23.66 19.27
C ILE A 51 1.10 -23.55 20.59
N SER A 52 0.56 -22.85 21.58
CA SER A 52 1.19 -22.67 22.89
C SER A 52 1.30 -23.99 23.66
N ALA A 53 0.24 -24.80 23.65
CA ALA A 53 0.22 -26.11 24.30
C ALA A 53 1.21 -27.08 23.64
N TRP A 54 1.28 -27.09 22.31
CA TRP A 54 2.27 -27.87 21.57
C TRP A 54 3.70 -27.50 21.96
N ALA A 55 4.02 -26.19 22.02
CA ALA A 55 5.34 -25.74 22.44
C ALA A 55 5.66 -26.11 23.90
N ALA A 56 4.71 -25.92 24.82
CA ALA A 56 4.86 -26.25 26.23
C ALA A 56 5.07 -27.76 26.49
N ALA A 57 4.50 -28.63 25.64
CA ALA A 57 4.70 -30.07 25.68
C ALA A 57 6.07 -30.53 25.11
N GLY A 58 6.97 -29.60 24.79
CA GLY A 58 8.27 -29.92 24.18
C GLY A 58 8.21 -30.12 22.67
N ALA A 59 7.19 -29.57 22.01
CA ALA A 59 6.97 -29.64 20.57
C ALA A 59 6.98 -31.09 20.03
N PRO A 60 6.13 -31.99 20.55
CA PRO A 60 6.08 -33.36 20.07
C PRO A 60 5.81 -33.40 18.56
N ALA A 61 6.46 -34.34 17.86
CA ALA A 61 6.15 -34.61 16.46
C ALA A 61 4.79 -35.30 16.36
N GLY A 62 3.98 -34.91 15.38
CA GLY A 62 2.81 -35.68 14.97
C GLY A 62 3.20 -36.89 14.11
N ASP A 63 2.20 -37.63 13.63
CA ASP A 63 2.44 -38.69 12.65
C ASP A 63 2.93 -38.06 11.33
N PRO A 64 4.11 -38.46 10.79
CA PRO A 64 4.58 -37.98 9.50
C PRO A 64 3.61 -38.23 8.34
N HIS A 65 2.71 -39.22 8.45
CA HIS A 65 1.68 -39.50 7.46
C HIS A 65 0.54 -38.46 7.45
N ASP A 66 0.34 -37.72 8.55
CA ASP A 66 -0.63 -36.63 8.66
C ASP A 66 -0.03 -35.27 8.24
N ALA A 67 1.27 -35.22 7.91
CA ALA A 67 1.92 -33.99 7.52
C ALA A 67 1.31 -33.45 6.20
N PRO A 68 0.96 -32.15 6.13
CA PRO A 68 0.48 -31.57 4.88
C PRO A 68 1.57 -31.65 3.81
N ALA A 69 1.16 -31.74 2.55
CA ALA A 69 2.10 -31.67 1.44
C ALA A 69 2.98 -30.42 1.56
N PRO A 70 4.29 -30.49 1.24
CA PRO A 70 5.16 -29.34 1.28
C PRO A 70 4.53 -28.19 0.50
N ARG A 71 4.38 -27.05 1.16
CA ARG A 71 3.80 -25.86 0.53
C ARG A 71 4.61 -25.56 -0.73
N GLN A 72 3.93 -25.15 -1.78
CA GLN A 72 4.57 -24.71 -3.02
C GLN A 72 4.40 -23.20 -3.06
N TRP A 73 5.52 -22.47 -2.92
CA TRP A 73 5.51 -21.03 -3.06
C TRP A 73 5.58 -20.72 -4.54
N THR A 74 4.73 -19.81 -4.99
CA THR A 74 4.74 -19.39 -6.38
C THR A 74 6.08 -18.74 -6.70
N SER A 75 6.90 -19.42 -7.51
CA SER A 75 8.13 -18.84 -8.06
C SER A 75 7.76 -17.93 -9.22
N GLY A 76 7.42 -16.67 -8.95
CA GLY A 76 6.99 -15.74 -9.98
C GLY A 76 5.80 -14.89 -9.56
N TRP A 77 4.80 -14.87 -10.41
CA TRP A 77 3.57 -14.10 -10.27
C TRP A 77 2.52 -14.89 -9.48
N SER A 78 2.00 -14.31 -8.40
CA SER A 78 0.83 -14.82 -7.68
C SER A 78 -0.44 -14.72 -8.53
N ILE A 79 -0.49 -13.73 -9.43
CA ILE A 79 -1.51 -13.64 -10.47
C ILE A 79 -1.33 -14.79 -11.48
N HIS A 80 -2.23 -15.76 -11.41
CA HIS A 80 -2.24 -16.85 -12.38
C HIS A 80 -2.64 -16.33 -13.77
N ASN A 81 -1.84 -16.69 -14.78
CA ASN A 81 -2.04 -16.35 -16.19
C ASN A 81 -2.31 -14.84 -16.41
N PRO A 82 -1.33 -13.95 -16.15
CA PRO A 82 -1.49 -12.55 -16.46
C PRO A 82 -1.68 -12.36 -17.97
N ASP A 83 -2.59 -11.47 -18.35
CA ASP A 83 -2.81 -11.09 -19.75
C ASP A 83 -1.66 -10.22 -20.26
N VAL A 84 -1.09 -9.40 -19.38
CA VAL A 84 0.03 -8.50 -19.69
C VAL A 84 1.03 -8.51 -18.54
N VAL A 85 2.31 -8.55 -18.90
CA VAL A 85 3.41 -8.22 -17.98
C VAL A 85 4.16 -7.03 -18.57
N ALA A 86 4.06 -5.88 -17.92
CA ALA A 86 4.82 -4.70 -18.28
C ALA A 86 6.05 -4.60 -17.36
N LYS A 87 7.21 -4.31 -17.92
CA LYS A 87 8.48 -4.26 -17.21
C LYS A 87 9.14 -2.92 -17.50
N MET A 88 9.76 -2.32 -16.49
CA MET A 88 10.64 -1.17 -16.65
C MET A 88 11.65 -1.43 -17.78
N PRO A 89 11.64 -0.65 -18.88
CA PRO A 89 12.55 -0.86 -19.99
C PRO A 89 14.02 -0.87 -19.58
N LYS A 90 14.43 -0.05 -18.62
CA LYS A 90 15.81 0.00 -18.14
C LYS A 90 15.93 -0.34 -16.66
N PRO A 91 17.04 -1.01 -16.27
CA PRO A 91 17.36 -1.21 -14.87
C PRO A 91 17.78 0.10 -14.20
N VAL A 92 17.50 0.20 -12.90
CA VAL A 92 17.98 1.26 -12.00
C VAL A 92 19.12 0.71 -11.15
N GLU A 93 20.23 1.43 -11.13
CA GLU A 93 21.34 1.15 -10.20
C GLU A 93 21.05 1.75 -8.83
N ILE A 94 21.22 0.95 -7.78
CA ILE A 94 20.97 1.34 -6.40
C ILE A 94 22.30 1.29 -5.65
N PRO A 95 22.76 2.41 -5.06
CA PRO A 95 24.01 2.43 -4.31
C PRO A 95 23.92 1.60 -3.03
N ALA A 96 25.07 1.22 -2.48
CA ALA A 96 25.13 0.46 -1.23
C ALA A 96 24.68 1.28 0.00
N SER A 97 24.83 2.61 -0.05
CA SER A 97 24.53 3.53 1.05
C SER A 97 24.12 4.90 0.51
N GLY A 98 23.55 5.71 1.39
CA GLY A 98 23.06 7.06 1.06
C GLY A 98 21.56 7.07 0.74
N GLU A 99 21.05 8.29 0.55
CA GLU A 99 19.67 8.52 0.12
C GLU A 99 19.55 8.32 -1.40
N VAL A 100 18.42 7.79 -1.82
CA VAL A 100 18.06 7.65 -3.24
C VAL A 100 16.81 8.51 -3.45
N GLU A 101 16.90 9.48 -4.35
CA GLU A 101 15.73 10.28 -4.72
C GLU A 101 14.67 9.38 -5.36
N TYR A 102 13.39 9.75 -5.21
CA TYR A 102 12.31 9.02 -5.86
C TYR A 102 12.58 8.89 -7.34
N THR A 103 12.61 7.64 -7.79
CA THR A 103 12.94 7.29 -9.16
C THR A 103 11.64 7.00 -9.89
N TYR A 104 11.49 7.61 -11.05
CA TYR A 104 10.35 7.47 -11.92
C TYR A 104 10.78 6.75 -13.19
N GLU A 105 9.92 5.88 -13.71
CA GLU A 105 10.05 5.38 -15.07
C GLU A 105 8.68 5.26 -15.72
N ILE A 106 8.58 5.79 -16.94
CA ILE A 106 7.36 5.76 -17.74
C ILE A 106 7.44 4.56 -18.67
N VAL A 107 6.49 3.63 -18.52
CA VAL A 107 6.41 2.38 -19.27
C VAL A 107 5.18 2.39 -20.16
N PRO A 108 5.33 2.48 -21.49
CA PRO A 108 4.19 2.45 -22.40
C PRO A 108 3.43 1.13 -22.34
N THR A 109 2.10 1.19 -22.25
CA THR A 109 1.26 -0.02 -22.26
C THR A 109 1.09 -0.61 -23.67
N HIS A 110 1.19 0.25 -24.68
CA HIS A 110 0.84 -0.05 -26.08
C HIS A 110 -0.60 -0.58 -26.28
N PHE A 111 -1.51 -0.32 -25.34
CA PHE A 111 -2.91 -0.73 -25.49
C PHE A 111 -3.57 0.06 -26.61
N THR A 112 -4.13 -0.63 -27.60
CA THR A 112 -4.87 -0.05 -28.72
C THR A 112 -6.36 0.17 -28.43
N GLU A 113 -6.85 -0.38 -27.31
CA GLU A 113 -8.21 -0.26 -26.82
C GLU A 113 -8.19 -0.11 -25.29
N ASP A 114 -9.26 0.44 -24.74
CA ASP A 114 -9.41 0.61 -23.30
C ASP A 114 -9.39 -0.74 -22.58
N LYS A 115 -8.70 -0.80 -21.43
CA LYS A 115 -8.57 -2.03 -20.64
C LYS A 115 -9.16 -1.86 -19.25
N TRP A 116 -9.93 -2.87 -18.84
CA TRP A 116 -10.42 -3.02 -17.47
C TRP A 116 -9.53 -4.01 -16.73
N ILE A 117 -8.79 -3.54 -15.73
CA ILE A 117 -7.85 -4.34 -14.94
C ILE A 117 -8.57 -4.85 -13.69
N GLN A 118 -8.79 -6.16 -13.59
CA GLN A 118 -9.44 -6.80 -12.45
C GLN A 118 -8.45 -7.22 -11.35
N ALA A 119 -7.19 -7.47 -11.73
CA ALA A 119 -6.14 -7.75 -10.77
C ALA A 119 -4.78 -7.25 -11.28
N ALA A 120 -3.92 -6.88 -10.33
CA ALA A 120 -2.58 -6.40 -10.62
C ALA A 120 -1.59 -6.77 -9.50
N GLU A 121 -0.35 -7.07 -9.88
CA GLU A 121 0.73 -7.43 -8.96
C GLU A 121 2.01 -6.76 -9.41
N VAL A 122 2.67 -6.02 -8.52
CA VAL A 122 4.02 -5.49 -8.74
C VAL A 122 5.05 -6.47 -8.19
N ARG A 123 6.15 -6.64 -8.92
CA ARG A 123 7.27 -7.49 -8.54
C ARG A 123 8.60 -6.79 -8.83
N PRO A 124 9.27 -6.28 -7.79
CA PRO A 124 10.65 -5.83 -7.89
C PRO A 124 11.59 -6.98 -8.21
N SER A 125 12.67 -6.72 -8.95
CA SER A 125 13.77 -7.69 -9.06
C SER A 125 14.69 -7.61 -7.83
N SER A 126 14.74 -6.45 -7.16
CA SER A 126 15.42 -6.24 -5.89
C SER A 126 14.42 -5.87 -4.78
N ALA A 127 13.61 -6.83 -4.35
CA ALA A 127 12.61 -6.63 -3.30
C ALA A 127 13.19 -6.18 -1.94
N GLN A 128 14.50 -6.38 -1.71
CA GLN A 128 15.20 -5.91 -0.50
C GLN A 128 15.53 -4.41 -0.53
N HIS A 129 15.45 -3.77 -1.70
CA HIS A 129 15.77 -2.35 -1.88
C HIS A 129 14.55 -1.52 -2.28
N VAL A 130 13.51 -2.12 -2.86
CA VAL A 130 12.25 -1.42 -3.13
C VAL A 130 11.42 -1.34 -1.85
N HIS A 131 11.42 -0.15 -1.23
CA HIS A 131 10.63 0.13 -0.05
C HIS A 131 9.17 0.40 -0.39
N HIS A 132 8.88 1.11 -1.49
CA HIS A 132 7.55 1.07 -2.09
C HIS A 132 7.60 1.42 -3.57
N ALA A 133 6.56 1.04 -4.29
CA ALA A 133 6.32 1.46 -5.67
C ALA A 133 4.85 1.87 -5.82
N VAL A 134 4.62 3.05 -6.38
CA VAL A 134 3.29 3.52 -6.76
C VAL A 134 3.22 3.48 -8.28
N VAL A 135 2.21 2.78 -8.81
CA VAL A 135 2.00 2.68 -10.25
C VAL A 135 0.82 3.56 -10.64
N TYR A 136 1.10 4.66 -11.32
CA TYR A 136 0.08 5.58 -11.84
C TYR A 136 -0.26 5.27 -13.30
N ILE A 137 -1.48 5.61 -13.69
CA ILE A 137 -1.96 5.56 -15.06
C ILE A 137 -1.85 6.97 -15.65
N ARG A 138 -0.96 7.15 -16.62
CA ARG A 138 -0.79 8.41 -17.33
C ARG A 138 -1.51 8.32 -18.68
N PRO A 139 -2.71 8.91 -18.82
CA PRO A 139 -3.46 8.83 -20.08
C PRO A 139 -2.80 9.66 -21.19
N PRO A 140 -3.14 9.40 -22.46
CA PRO A 140 -2.71 10.24 -23.57
C PRO A 140 -3.03 11.72 -23.34
N GLY A 141 -2.06 12.59 -23.59
CA GLY A 141 -2.23 14.04 -23.46
C GLY A 141 -2.18 14.56 -22.01
N ALA A 142 -1.88 13.72 -21.02
CA ALA A 142 -1.63 14.17 -19.64
C ALA A 142 -0.62 15.34 -19.60
N LYS A 143 -0.85 16.28 -18.68
CA LYS A 143 0.11 17.37 -18.42
C LYS A 143 1.26 16.92 -17.52
N TRP A 144 0.94 16.06 -16.55
CA TRP A 144 1.91 15.52 -15.62
C TRP A 144 2.97 14.67 -16.35
N LEU A 145 4.25 15.01 -16.12
CA LEU A 145 5.41 14.35 -16.71
C LEU A 145 5.40 14.36 -18.26
N ARG A 146 4.87 15.42 -18.87
CA ARG A 146 4.72 15.52 -20.33
C ARG A 146 6.06 15.52 -21.05
N HIS A 147 7.07 16.19 -20.48
CA HIS A 147 8.41 16.26 -21.08
C HIS A 147 9.43 15.33 -20.42
N ALA A 148 8.99 14.52 -19.45
CA ALA A 148 9.84 13.51 -18.82
C ALA A 148 10.22 12.40 -19.82
N PRO A 149 11.41 11.81 -19.69
CA PRO A 149 11.89 10.81 -20.65
C PRO A 149 11.08 9.50 -20.51
N VAL A 150 10.63 8.95 -21.63
CA VAL A 150 9.86 7.69 -21.68
C VAL A 150 10.80 6.51 -21.80
N GLY A 151 10.61 5.47 -20.96
CA GLY A 151 11.43 4.27 -20.93
C GLY A 151 12.84 4.46 -20.36
N GLU A 152 13.06 5.57 -19.64
CA GLU A 152 14.30 5.90 -18.97
C GLU A 152 14.01 6.23 -17.50
N PRO A 153 14.79 5.70 -16.54
CA PRO A 153 14.73 6.13 -15.17
C PRO A 153 15.14 7.61 -15.04
N PHE A 154 14.38 8.36 -14.26
CA PHE A 154 14.70 9.74 -13.94
C PHE A 154 14.26 10.07 -12.51
N THR A 155 14.74 11.19 -11.99
CA THR A 155 14.27 11.74 -10.72
C THR A 155 13.72 13.15 -10.95
N ALA A 156 12.93 13.68 -10.02
CA ALA A 156 12.35 15.00 -10.20
C ALA A 156 13.42 16.08 -10.43
N SER A 157 14.54 16.00 -9.70
CA SER A 157 15.67 16.93 -9.84
C SER A 157 16.29 16.96 -11.24
N THR A 158 16.20 15.87 -12.00
CA THR A 158 16.70 15.77 -13.38
C THR A 158 15.78 16.42 -14.43
N LEU A 159 14.53 16.72 -14.08
CA LEU A 159 13.60 17.41 -14.98
C LEU A 159 14.06 18.86 -15.22
N THR A 160 14.00 19.31 -16.47
CA THR A 160 14.47 20.64 -16.87
C THR A 160 13.44 21.74 -16.57
N ASP A 161 12.15 21.41 -16.64
CA ASP A 161 11.06 22.33 -16.34
C ASP A 161 10.84 22.47 -14.81
N PRO A 162 10.89 23.69 -14.24
CA PRO A 162 10.73 23.89 -12.80
C PRO A 162 9.33 23.57 -12.26
N GLU A 163 8.28 23.77 -13.06
CA GLU A 163 6.91 23.44 -12.67
C GLU A 163 6.75 21.92 -12.64
N GLU A 164 7.21 21.20 -13.66
CA GLU A 164 7.18 19.73 -13.68
C GLU A 164 8.03 19.13 -12.56
N ARG A 165 9.17 19.73 -12.21
CA ARG A 165 9.99 19.30 -11.04
C ARG A 165 9.19 19.39 -9.74
N ARG A 166 8.48 20.50 -9.52
CA ARG A 166 7.65 20.70 -8.33
C ARG A 166 6.48 19.73 -8.30
N GLU A 167 5.86 19.49 -9.45
CA GLU A 167 4.65 18.69 -9.58
C GLU A 167 4.93 17.20 -9.80
N ALA A 168 6.18 16.76 -9.93
CA ALA A 168 6.52 15.36 -10.14
C ALA A 168 5.90 14.46 -9.06
N HIS A 169 5.86 14.96 -7.82
CA HIS A 169 5.33 14.27 -6.63
C HIS A 169 3.83 14.50 -6.40
N GLU A 170 3.18 15.34 -7.21
CA GLU A 170 1.76 15.71 -7.07
C GLU A 170 1.01 15.43 -8.37
N THR A 171 0.10 14.45 -8.34
CA THR A 171 -0.65 14.06 -9.54
C THR A 171 -2.12 13.78 -9.25
N THR A 172 -2.95 14.15 -10.20
CA THR A 172 -4.38 13.77 -10.21
C THR A 172 -4.64 12.45 -10.92
N SER A 173 -3.60 11.89 -11.57
CA SER A 173 -3.65 10.64 -12.32
C SER A 173 -4.25 9.50 -11.50
N ASP A 174 -4.89 8.55 -12.17
CA ASP A 174 -5.38 7.34 -11.52
C ASP A 174 -4.20 6.55 -10.97
N LEU A 175 -4.39 5.99 -9.78
CA LEU A 175 -3.42 5.11 -9.15
C LEU A 175 -3.89 3.67 -9.39
N LEU A 176 -3.08 2.86 -10.07
CA LEU A 176 -3.38 1.47 -10.35
C LEU A 176 -3.19 0.60 -9.11
N LEU A 177 -2.01 0.66 -8.49
CA LEU A 177 -1.79 0.11 -7.15
C LEU A 177 -0.61 0.77 -6.42
N VAL A 178 -0.54 0.51 -5.12
CA VAL A 178 0.64 0.75 -4.29
C VAL A 178 1.20 -0.59 -3.86
N TYR A 179 2.50 -0.76 -4.01
CA TYR A 179 3.28 -1.86 -3.48
C TYR A 179 4.15 -1.35 -2.33
N ALA A 180 4.15 -2.05 -1.21
CA ALA A 180 5.00 -1.82 -0.06
C ALA A 180 5.29 -3.16 0.64
N PRO A 181 6.21 -3.23 1.62
CA PRO A 181 6.45 -4.42 2.42
C PRO A 181 5.16 -5.02 3.01
N GLY A 182 4.90 -6.27 2.64
CA GLY A 182 3.69 -7.00 3.02
C GLY A 182 2.54 -6.92 2.00
N SER A 183 2.66 -6.10 0.95
CA SER A 183 1.70 -6.09 -0.17
C SER A 183 1.60 -7.46 -0.82
N THR A 184 0.38 -7.80 -1.23
CA THR A 184 0.05 -9.01 -1.98
C THR A 184 -0.64 -8.63 -3.28
N LEU A 185 -1.09 -9.62 -4.06
CA LEU A 185 -1.94 -9.41 -5.24
C LEU A 185 -3.12 -8.48 -4.91
N GLU A 186 -3.26 -7.38 -5.65
CA GLU A 186 -4.49 -6.60 -5.67
C GLU A 186 -5.48 -7.26 -6.62
N GLN A 187 -6.65 -7.61 -6.10
CA GLN A 187 -7.72 -8.25 -6.86
C GLN A 187 -9.07 -7.73 -6.40
N TRP A 188 -9.83 -7.17 -7.34
CA TRP A 188 -11.19 -6.70 -7.09
C TRP A 188 -12.20 -7.79 -7.43
N ARG A 189 -13.38 -7.72 -6.81
CA ARG A 189 -14.48 -8.69 -6.99
C ARG A 189 -14.97 -8.69 -8.44
N ASP A 190 -15.65 -9.77 -8.84
CA ASP A 190 -16.32 -9.82 -10.15
C ASP A 190 -17.29 -8.63 -10.31
N GLY A 191 -17.26 -8.01 -11.49
CA GLY A 191 -18.00 -6.79 -11.79
C GLY A 191 -17.31 -5.48 -11.37
N MET A 192 -16.14 -5.54 -10.72
CA MET A 192 -15.30 -4.39 -10.37
C MET A 192 -13.93 -4.45 -11.07
N ALA A 193 -13.45 -3.33 -11.59
CA ALA A 193 -12.10 -3.24 -12.15
C ALA A 193 -11.59 -1.79 -12.17
N LYS A 194 -10.27 -1.59 -12.25
CA LYS A 194 -9.67 -0.29 -12.58
C LYS A 194 -9.63 -0.08 -14.09
N PHE A 195 -9.71 1.18 -14.53
CA PHE A 195 -9.78 1.54 -15.94
C PHE A 195 -8.47 2.12 -16.45
N VAL A 196 -7.94 1.58 -17.54
CA VAL A 196 -6.75 2.08 -18.23
C VAL A 196 -7.15 2.47 -19.65
N PRO A 197 -7.21 3.77 -19.99
CA PRO A 197 -7.50 4.22 -21.36
C PRO A 197 -6.49 3.69 -22.38
N ALA A 198 -6.94 3.47 -23.61
CA ALA A 198 -6.07 3.16 -24.74
C ALA A 198 -4.93 4.19 -24.87
N GLY A 199 -3.72 3.72 -25.18
CA GLY A 199 -2.54 4.56 -25.33
C GLY A 199 -1.96 5.13 -24.03
N SER A 200 -2.48 4.75 -22.86
CA SER A 200 -1.91 5.16 -21.58
C SER A 200 -0.50 4.61 -21.37
N ASP A 201 0.31 5.32 -20.57
CA ASP A 201 1.53 4.79 -19.98
C ASP A 201 1.29 4.41 -18.52
N LEU A 202 2.10 3.50 -17.99
CA LEU A 202 2.23 3.27 -16.56
C LEU A 202 3.46 4.01 -16.05
N VAL A 203 3.28 4.86 -15.03
CA VAL A 203 4.40 5.53 -14.37
C VAL A 203 4.70 4.81 -13.08
N PHE A 204 5.88 4.20 -13.01
CA PHE A 204 6.42 3.60 -11.80
C PHE A 204 7.13 4.70 -11.01
N GLN A 205 6.57 5.09 -9.87
CA GLN A 205 7.24 5.94 -8.88
C GLN A 205 7.78 5.02 -7.78
N ILE A 206 9.10 4.92 -7.66
CA ILE A 206 9.76 3.93 -6.79
C ILE A 206 10.61 4.66 -5.74
N HIS A 207 10.41 4.25 -4.49
CA HIS A 207 11.26 4.63 -3.37
C HIS A 207 12.20 3.48 -3.05
N TYR A 208 13.49 3.70 -3.31
CA TYR A 208 14.55 2.77 -2.96
C TYR A 208 15.14 3.10 -1.60
N THR A 209 15.44 2.07 -0.81
CA THR A 209 16.21 2.18 0.44
C THR A 209 17.50 1.39 0.33
N THR A 210 18.61 1.99 0.76
CA THR A 210 19.92 1.34 0.78
C THR A 210 20.09 0.44 2.01
N ASN A 211 20.83 -0.66 1.88
CA ASN A 211 20.95 -1.68 2.94
C ASN A 211 22.39 -2.17 3.16
N GLY A 212 23.39 -1.42 2.69
CA GLY A 212 24.81 -1.79 2.76
C GLY A 212 25.33 -2.57 1.55
N HIS A 213 24.44 -2.99 0.64
CA HIS A 213 24.82 -3.69 -0.59
C HIS A 213 24.26 -2.97 -1.82
N ALA A 214 25.12 -2.68 -2.79
CA ALA A 214 24.69 -2.14 -4.08
C ALA A 214 23.86 -3.19 -4.82
N ALA A 215 22.86 -2.74 -5.59
CA ALA A 215 21.95 -3.61 -6.30
C ALA A 215 21.47 -2.99 -7.61
N ILE A 216 20.76 -3.79 -8.39
CA ILE A 216 20.06 -3.35 -9.59
C ILE A 216 18.61 -3.78 -9.44
N ASP A 217 17.68 -2.86 -9.68
CA ASP A 217 16.26 -3.18 -9.79
C ASP A 217 15.72 -2.94 -11.20
N GLN A 218 14.82 -3.81 -11.64
CA GLN A 218 14.05 -3.66 -12.85
C GLN A 218 12.64 -4.20 -12.59
N THR A 219 11.87 -3.41 -11.85
CA THR A 219 10.51 -3.76 -11.42
C THR A 219 9.59 -4.06 -12.61
N SER A 220 8.70 -5.03 -12.41
CA SER A 220 7.63 -5.39 -13.35
C SER A 220 6.27 -5.32 -12.69
N ILE A 221 5.21 -5.23 -13.49
CA ILE A 221 3.82 -5.36 -13.09
C ILE A 221 3.13 -6.39 -13.98
N ALA A 222 2.38 -7.30 -13.36
CA ALA A 222 1.51 -8.24 -14.05
C ALA A 222 0.05 -7.81 -13.89
N LEU A 223 -0.69 -7.85 -14.98
CA LEU A 223 -2.08 -7.39 -15.08
C LEU A 223 -2.97 -8.52 -15.58
N ARG A 224 -4.15 -8.65 -15.00
CA ARG A 224 -5.24 -9.48 -15.50
C ARG A 224 -6.46 -8.63 -15.80
N PHE A 225 -6.99 -8.77 -17.00
CA PHE A 225 -8.15 -8.04 -17.47
C PHE A 225 -9.44 -8.62 -16.91
N ALA A 226 -10.47 -7.79 -16.80
CA ALA A 226 -11.82 -8.25 -16.52
C ALA A 226 -12.35 -9.07 -17.71
N LYS A 227 -12.93 -10.24 -17.43
CA LYS A 227 -13.46 -11.15 -18.46
C LYS A 227 -14.71 -10.60 -19.18
N SER A 228 -15.39 -9.64 -18.56
CA SER A 228 -16.55 -8.95 -19.09
C SER A 228 -16.51 -7.48 -18.67
N PRO A 229 -17.18 -6.57 -19.40
CA PRO A 229 -17.29 -5.17 -18.99
C PRO A 229 -17.81 -5.07 -17.53
N PRO A 230 -17.05 -4.43 -16.62
CA PRO A 230 -17.45 -4.32 -15.22
C PRO A 230 -18.62 -3.35 -15.07
N GLN A 231 -19.43 -3.55 -14.03
CA GLN A 231 -20.50 -2.61 -13.66
C GLN A 231 -19.96 -1.44 -12.85
N GLN A 232 -18.83 -1.64 -12.16
CA GLN A 232 -18.22 -0.65 -11.29
C GLN A 232 -16.74 -0.44 -11.63
N ARG A 233 -16.34 0.83 -11.69
CA ARG A 233 -14.94 1.24 -11.74
C ARG A 233 -14.43 1.40 -10.33
N VAL A 234 -13.24 0.88 -10.05
CA VAL A 234 -12.50 1.14 -8.82
C VAL A 234 -11.59 2.34 -9.03
N ILE A 235 -11.59 3.28 -8.09
CA ILE A 235 -10.67 4.41 -8.04
C ILE A 235 -10.04 4.48 -6.64
N THR A 236 -8.75 4.78 -6.58
CA THR A 236 -8.05 5.07 -5.33
C THR A 236 -8.15 6.56 -5.03
N LEU A 237 -8.60 6.88 -3.83
CA LEU A 237 -8.67 8.22 -3.27
C LEU A 237 -7.67 8.35 -2.12
N GLN A 238 -7.39 9.60 -1.74
CA GLN A 238 -6.37 9.92 -0.76
C GLN A 238 -6.86 11.00 0.21
N LEU A 239 -6.47 10.88 1.47
CA LEU A 239 -6.60 11.89 2.51
C LEU A 239 -5.20 12.23 3.03
N ASN A 240 -4.67 13.37 2.60
CA ASN A 240 -3.26 13.75 2.86
C ASN A 240 -3.15 15.08 3.59
N ASN A 241 -2.13 15.23 4.43
CA ASN A 241 -1.80 16.52 5.06
C ASN A 241 -0.35 16.93 4.77
N HIS A 242 -0.14 17.68 3.70
CA HIS A 242 1.18 18.19 3.29
C HIS A 242 1.71 19.32 4.19
N ALA A 243 0.85 19.87 5.07
CA ALA A 243 1.21 20.92 6.01
C ALA A 243 1.69 20.38 7.38
N LEU A 244 1.88 19.06 7.51
CA LEU A 244 2.35 18.46 8.75
C LEU A 244 3.70 19.05 9.18
N LEU A 245 3.81 19.36 10.46
CA LEU A 245 5.02 19.88 11.09
C LEU A 245 5.13 19.28 12.50
N ILE A 246 5.98 18.27 12.66
CA ILE A 246 6.14 17.50 13.89
C ILE A 246 7.29 18.12 14.70
N PRO A 247 7.05 18.65 15.91
CA PRO A 247 8.08 19.25 16.73
C PRO A 247 9.17 18.25 17.16
N PRO A 248 10.40 18.72 17.44
CA PRO A 248 11.43 17.93 18.09
C PRO A 248 10.94 17.32 19.42
N GLY A 249 11.35 16.09 19.72
CA GLY A 249 11.09 15.45 21.00
C GLY A 249 9.65 15.01 21.27
N ALA A 250 8.69 15.35 20.40
CA ALA A 250 7.29 14.98 20.58
C ALA A 250 7.11 13.46 20.49
N ASP A 251 6.53 12.83 21.50
CA ASP A 251 6.40 11.36 21.58
C ASP A 251 5.03 10.83 21.14
N ASP A 252 4.02 11.70 20.98
CA ASP A 252 2.67 11.33 20.52
C ASP A 252 1.99 12.49 19.76
N PHE A 253 2.64 12.97 18.69
CA PHE A 253 2.16 14.13 17.94
C PHE A 253 1.05 13.74 16.96
N ARG A 254 -0.11 14.38 17.09
CA ARG A 254 -1.31 14.09 16.28
C ARG A 254 -1.44 15.02 15.08
N VAL A 255 -1.67 14.45 13.90
CA VAL A 255 -1.99 15.15 12.66
C VAL A 255 -3.28 14.58 12.09
N GLU A 256 -4.16 15.42 11.54
CA GLU A 256 -5.38 14.96 10.89
C GLU A 256 -5.64 15.68 9.57
N VAL A 257 -6.50 15.08 8.76
CA VAL A 257 -7.12 15.70 7.59
C VAL A 257 -8.55 15.18 7.44
N GLN A 258 -9.44 16.04 6.96
CA GLN A 258 -10.82 15.68 6.65
C GLN A 258 -11.11 15.94 5.17
N GLY A 259 -11.95 15.09 4.59
CA GLY A 259 -12.47 15.24 3.24
C GLY A 259 -13.94 14.85 3.19
N THR A 260 -14.67 15.36 2.21
CA THR A 260 -16.08 15.00 2.00
C THR A 260 -16.22 14.30 0.67
N LEU A 261 -16.94 13.17 0.65
CA LEU A 261 -17.23 12.48 -0.60
C LEU A 261 -18.19 13.31 -1.47
N PRO A 262 -17.79 13.68 -2.70
CA PRO A 262 -18.59 14.52 -3.58
C PRO A 262 -19.78 13.77 -4.19
N ASN A 263 -19.66 12.46 -4.38
CA ASN A 263 -20.65 11.59 -4.97
C ASN A 263 -20.68 10.24 -4.23
N ASP A 264 -21.81 9.52 -4.34
CA ASP A 264 -21.96 8.16 -3.81
C ASP A 264 -20.82 7.25 -4.29
N ALA A 265 -20.30 6.42 -3.38
CA ALA A 265 -19.30 5.41 -3.69
C ALA A 265 -19.38 4.24 -2.71
N THR A 266 -18.83 3.08 -3.08
CA THR A 266 -18.72 1.92 -2.18
C THR A 266 -17.28 1.79 -1.73
N LEU A 267 -16.99 2.01 -0.45
CA LEU A 267 -15.68 1.81 0.16
C LEU A 267 -15.31 0.33 0.15
N LEU A 268 -14.10 0.02 -0.34
CA LEU A 268 -13.60 -1.34 -0.52
C LEU A 268 -12.43 -1.67 0.41
N SER A 269 -11.48 -0.76 0.53
CA SER A 269 -10.25 -0.98 1.31
C SER A 269 -9.67 0.32 1.83
N LEU A 270 -8.82 0.20 2.84
CA LEU A 270 -8.09 1.29 3.49
C LEU A 270 -6.62 0.90 3.56
N MET A 271 -5.69 1.83 3.32
CA MET A 271 -4.25 1.56 3.39
C MET A 271 -3.52 2.80 3.94
N PRO A 272 -3.20 2.82 5.25
CA PRO A 272 -2.46 3.93 5.84
C PRO A 272 -0.98 3.89 5.44
N HIS A 273 -0.40 5.06 5.20
CA HIS A 273 1.02 5.21 4.91
C HIS A 273 1.63 6.40 5.67
N MET A 274 2.77 6.14 6.31
CA MET A 274 3.61 7.06 7.08
C MET A 274 5.07 6.60 6.96
N HIS A 275 6.03 7.39 7.46
CA HIS A 275 7.44 7.01 7.52
C HIS A 275 7.83 6.49 8.92
N LEU A 276 9.12 6.61 9.26
CA LEU A 276 9.76 5.96 10.40
C LEU A 276 9.20 6.39 11.77
N ARG A 277 8.51 7.53 11.86
CA ARG A 277 7.96 8.04 13.12
C ARG A 277 6.49 7.69 13.30
N GLY A 278 5.82 7.15 12.28
CA GLY A 278 4.43 6.72 12.38
C GLY A 278 4.20 5.69 13.49
N LYS A 279 3.22 5.94 14.38
CA LYS A 279 2.85 5.04 15.49
C LYS A 279 1.46 4.45 15.32
N ARG A 280 0.51 5.27 14.89
CA ARG A 280 -0.90 4.92 14.79
C ARG A 280 -1.53 5.66 13.63
N PHE A 281 -2.47 5.00 12.96
CA PHE A 281 -3.31 5.63 11.95
C PHE A 281 -4.77 5.24 12.18
N GLU A 282 -5.69 6.17 11.89
CA GLU A 282 -7.12 5.98 12.07
C GLU A 282 -7.91 6.57 10.90
N TYR A 283 -8.99 5.88 10.50
CA TYR A 283 -9.98 6.35 9.54
C TYR A 283 -11.35 6.38 10.21
N ASP A 284 -12.02 7.53 10.14
CA ASP A 284 -13.35 7.74 10.70
C ASP A 284 -14.34 8.23 9.64
N ILE A 285 -15.62 7.90 9.84
CA ILE A 285 -16.74 8.69 9.34
C ILE A 285 -17.12 9.68 10.44
N VAL A 286 -17.14 10.97 10.09
CA VAL A 286 -17.62 12.05 10.98
C VAL A 286 -19.08 12.33 10.64
N ARG A 287 -19.97 12.14 11.62
CA ARG A 287 -21.41 12.40 11.48
C ARG A 287 -21.71 13.89 11.66
N ASP A 288 -22.89 14.32 11.24
CA ASP A 288 -23.28 15.73 11.33
C ASP A 288 -23.47 16.24 12.77
N ASP A 289 -23.76 15.33 13.71
CA ASP A 289 -23.82 15.62 15.15
C ASP A 289 -22.44 15.62 15.83
N GLY A 290 -21.36 15.41 15.07
CA GLY A 290 -19.99 15.33 15.56
C GLY A 290 -19.58 13.97 16.12
N SER A 291 -20.50 13.00 16.20
CA SER A 291 -20.16 11.61 16.55
C SER A 291 -19.30 10.95 15.47
N VAL A 292 -18.51 9.96 15.86
CA VAL A 292 -17.53 9.32 14.97
C VAL A 292 -17.76 7.82 14.92
N GLU A 293 -17.69 7.27 13.71
CA GLU A 293 -17.65 5.84 13.44
C GLU A 293 -16.25 5.51 12.91
N THR A 294 -15.43 4.85 13.72
CA THR A 294 -14.09 4.41 13.32
C THR A 294 -14.19 3.21 12.38
N LEU A 295 -13.69 3.37 11.16
CA LEU A 295 -13.63 2.34 10.12
C LEU A 295 -12.40 1.44 10.27
N LEU A 296 -11.27 2.02 10.68
CA LEU A 296 -10.01 1.32 10.89
C LEU A 296 -9.16 2.11 11.89
N ARG A 297 -8.55 1.41 12.84
CA ARG A 297 -7.46 1.93 13.67
C ARG A 297 -6.32 0.93 13.65
N VAL A 298 -5.09 1.39 13.40
CA VAL A 298 -3.90 0.52 13.35
C VAL A 298 -2.80 1.00 14.27
N ASN A 299 -2.12 0.07 14.94
CA ASN A 299 -0.80 0.32 15.54
C ASN A 299 0.26 0.21 14.44
N TYR A 300 0.52 1.31 13.76
CA TYR A 300 1.31 1.34 12.52
C TYR A 300 2.73 0.80 12.71
N HIS A 301 3.23 0.09 11.70
CA HIS A 301 4.59 -0.42 11.66
C HIS A 301 5.20 -0.20 10.27
N PHE A 302 6.25 0.61 10.17
CA PHE A 302 6.86 1.03 8.89
C PHE A 302 7.24 -0.14 7.97
N HIS A 303 7.74 -1.25 8.54
CA HIS A 303 8.12 -2.43 7.75
C HIS A 303 6.92 -3.33 7.32
N TRP A 304 5.69 -2.97 7.68
CA TRP A 304 4.48 -3.70 7.33
C TRP A 304 3.34 -2.73 6.97
N GLN A 305 3.24 -2.44 5.67
CA GLN A 305 2.30 -1.43 5.15
C GLN A 305 1.19 -2.14 4.41
N LEU A 306 0.23 -2.62 5.20
CA LEU A 306 -0.82 -3.51 4.74
C LEU A 306 -2.03 -2.73 4.21
N SER A 307 -2.67 -3.27 3.19
CA SER A 307 -4.04 -2.89 2.82
C SER A 307 -5.04 -3.67 3.67
N TYR A 308 -6.09 -3.00 4.12
CA TYR A 308 -7.16 -3.57 4.92
C TYR A 308 -8.43 -3.63 4.07
N ARG A 309 -8.77 -4.82 3.56
CA ARG A 309 -9.85 -5.04 2.59
C ARG A 309 -11.13 -5.40 3.32
N LEU A 310 -12.14 -4.53 3.27
CA LEU A 310 -13.40 -4.76 3.98
C LEU A 310 -14.02 -6.09 3.57
N ALA A 311 -14.37 -6.91 4.55
CA ALA A 311 -15.11 -8.14 4.33
C ALA A 311 -16.47 -7.84 3.69
N GLU A 312 -17.10 -6.76 4.13
CA GLU A 312 -18.33 -6.22 3.59
C GLU A 312 -18.09 -4.79 3.07
N PRO A 313 -18.06 -4.57 1.75
CA PRO A 313 -17.95 -3.24 1.17
C PRO A 313 -19.04 -2.29 1.68
N ARG A 314 -18.67 -1.05 1.98
CA ARG A 314 -19.54 -0.08 2.65
C ARG A 314 -20.02 0.99 1.67
N ILE A 315 -21.32 1.10 1.44
CA ILE A 315 -21.89 2.20 0.66
C ILE A 315 -21.77 3.50 1.47
N LEU A 316 -21.15 4.50 0.87
CA LEU A 316 -21.02 5.86 1.40
C LEU A 316 -21.77 6.82 0.49
N LYS A 317 -22.60 7.68 1.08
CA LYS A 317 -23.39 8.67 0.35
C LYS A 317 -22.60 9.93 0.06
N ALA A 318 -22.97 10.64 -1.00
CA ALA A 318 -22.49 11.99 -1.25
C ALA A 318 -22.70 12.85 0.01
N GLY A 319 -21.69 13.64 0.39
CA GLY A 319 -21.68 14.40 1.64
C GLY A 319 -21.10 13.66 2.84
N THR A 320 -20.79 12.36 2.75
CA THR A 320 -20.09 11.63 3.83
C THR A 320 -18.75 12.28 4.13
N LYS A 321 -18.54 12.70 5.38
CA LYS A 321 -17.27 13.27 5.86
C LYS A 321 -16.37 12.13 6.34
N LEU A 322 -15.21 12.01 5.73
CA LEU A 322 -14.16 11.08 6.13
C LEU A 322 -13.03 11.86 6.81
N ARG A 323 -12.44 11.27 7.85
CA ARG A 323 -11.28 11.81 8.55
C ARG A 323 -10.19 10.75 8.62
N ALA A 324 -8.98 11.15 8.28
CA ALA A 324 -7.77 10.38 8.55
C ALA A 324 -6.99 11.04 9.69
N ILE A 325 -6.43 10.26 10.60
CA ILE A 325 -5.63 10.75 11.73
C ILE A 325 -4.36 9.92 11.83
N ALA A 326 -3.22 10.59 11.95
CA ALA A 326 -1.91 9.99 12.16
C ALA A 326 -1.32 10.45 13.49
N TRP A 327 -0.54 9.57 14.13
CA TRP A 327 0.25 9.89 15.31
C TRP A 327 1.71 9.54 15.07
N TYR A 328 2.60 10.43 15.52
CA TYR A 328 4.05 10.32 15.30
C TYR A 328 4.84 10.34 16.62
N ASP A 329 5.91 9.56 16.69
CA ASP A 329 6.93 9.59 17.75
C ASP A 329 8.25 10.16 17.20
N ASN A 330 8.42 11.47 17.36
CA ASN A 330 9.67 12.18 17.10
C ASN A 330 10.55 12.31 18.36
N SER A 331 10.36 11.46 19.38
CA SER A 331 11.17 11.48 20.59
C SER A 331 12.45 10.64 20.44
N ARG A 332 13.38 10.82 21.38
CA ARG A 332 14.59 10.00 21.52
C ARG A 332 14.31 8.53 21.88
N ARG A 333 13.07 8.20 22.28
CA ARG A 333 12.69 6.83 22.68
C ARG A 333 12.23 5.97 21.50
N ASN A 334 11.89 6.59 20.37
CA ASN A 334 11.59 5.84 19.15
C ASN A 334 12.89 5.30 18.54
N PRO A 335 13.12 3.98 18.52
CA PRO A 335 14.35 3.38 17.98
C PRO A 335 14.49 3.57 16.46
N HIS A 336 13.40 3.94 15.77
CA HIS A 336 13.39 4.19 14.33
C HIS A 336 13.61 5.67 13.99
N ASN A 337 13.65 6.57 14.98
CA ASN A 337 13.80 8.01 14.73
C ASN A 337 15.26 8.34 14.36
N PRO A 338 15.53 8.81 13.13
CA PRO A 338 16.89 9.11 12.70
C PRO A 338 17.46 10.39 13.33
N ASP A 339 16.60 11.33 13.74
CA ASP A 339 17.01 12.62 14.29
C ASP A 339 15.88 13.23 15.15
N PRO A 340 15.92 13.07 16.48
CA PRO A 340 14.87 13.54 17.39
C PRO A 340 14.94 15.03 17.72
N GLU A 341 16.02 15.72 17.35
CA GLU A 341 16.22 17.15 17.64
C GLU A 341 15.70 18.05 16.53
N LYS A 342 15.31 17.47 15.38
CA LYS A 342 14.78 18.21 14.24
C LYS A 342 13.27 18.27 14.23
N THR A 343 12.75 19.40 13.79
CA THR A 343 11.37 19.52 13.33
C THR A 343 11.24 18.73 12.03
N VAL A 344 10.26 17.84 11.97
CA VAL A 344 10.01 16.99 10.80
C VAL A 344 8.83 17.54 10.02
N LYS A 345 8.92 17.51 8.69
CA LYS A 345 7.92 18.04 7.75
C LYS A 345 7.53 16.97 6.75
N TRP A 346 6.52 17.26 5.93
CA TRP A 346 6.23 16.44 4.76
C TRP A 346 7.46 16.34 3.86
N GLY A 347 7.79 15.13 3.41
CA GLY A 347 8.85 14.91 2.45
C GLY A 347 8.90 13.47 1.96
N ASP A 348 9.68 13.26 0.91
CA ASP A 348 9.77 11.98 0.21
C ASP A 348 10.62 10.97 0.96
N GLN A 349 11.68 11.43 1.63
CA GLN A 349 12.65 10.56 2.28
C GLN A 349 12.06 9.91 3.53
N THR A 350 12.49 8.68 3.84
CA THR A 350 12.05 7.98 5.07
C THR A 350 12.40 8.75 6.36
N SER A 351 13.38 9.66 6.28
CA SER A 351 13.82 10.54 7.35
C SER A 351 12.93 11.79 7.52
N ASP A 352 12.18 12.18 6.49
CA ASP A 352 11.04 13.09 6.55
C ASP A 352 9.79 12.33 7.04
N GLU A 353 8.59 12.90 6.87
CA GLU A 353 7.33 12.19 7.14
C GLU A 353 6.29 12.33 6.03
N MET A 354 5.33 11.40 6.05
CA MET A 354 4.11 11.47 5.25
C MET A 354 2.89 11.18 6.11
N MET A 355 1.77 11.77 5.72
CA MET A 355 0.45 11.39 6.20
C MET A 355 -0.41 11.08 4.98
N VAL A 356 -0.51 9.81 4.60
CA VAL A 356 -1.33 9.42 3.45
C VAL A 356 -2.34 8.36 3.86
N GLY A 357 -3.61 8.74 3.79
CA GLY A 357 -4.71 7.82 3.96
C GLY A 357 -5.25 7.34 2.62
N PHE A 358 -4.72 6.26 2.05
CA PHE A 358 -5.24 5.69 0.80
C PHE A 358 -6.51 4.89 1.06
N PHE A 359 -7.47 4.97 0.14
CA PHE A 359 -8.65 4.12 0.17
C PHE A 359 -9.22 3.88 -1.23
N ASP A 360 -9.62 2.64 -1.51
CA ASP A 360 -10.30 2.30 -2.76
C ASP A 360 -11.81 2.44 -2.60
N VAL A 361 -12.44 3.05 -3.60
CA VAL A 361 -13.89 3.07 -3.74
C VAL A 361 -14.34 2.55 -5.10
N ALA A 362 -15.46 1.84 -5.13
CA ALA A 362 -16.17 1.48 -6.34
C ALA A 362 -17.27 2.52 -6.67
N VAL A 363 -17.29 2.96 -7.92
CA VAL A 363 -18.27 3.90 -8.51
C VAL A 363 -18.86 3.28 -9.79
N PRO A 364 -19.95 3.80 -10.37
CA PRO A 364 -20.45 3.29 -11.65
C PRO A 364 -19.35 3.27 -12.72
N ALA A 365 -19.30 2.25 -13.57
CA ALA A 365 -18.21 2.09 -14.56
C ALA A 365 -18.06 3.30 -15.51
N SER A 366 -19.14 4.03 -15.79
CA SER A 366 -19.12 5.24 -16.60
C SER A 366 -18.56 6.48 -15.88
N MET A 367 -18.26 6.39 -14.58
CA MET A 367 -17.75 7.49 -13.79
C MET A 367 -16.26 7.69 -14.06
N ASP A 368 -15.90 8.88 -14.54
CA ASP A 368 -14.50 9.31 -14.61
C ASP A 368 -14.01 9.81 -13.23
N LYS A 369 -12.72 9.62 -12.91
CA LYS A 369 -12.17 10.07 -11.61
C LYS A 369 -12.23 11.59 -11.45
N LEU A 370 -11.90 12.38 -12.47
CA LEU A 370 -12.00 13.84 -12.37
C LEU A 370 -13.46 14.27 -12.25
N ARG A 371 -14.36 13.61 -12.97
CA ARG A 371 -15.81 13.85 -12.82
C ARG A 371 -16.36 13.42 -11.46
N TYR A 372 -15.78 12.40 -10.82
CA TYR A 372 -16.16 12.00 -9.47
C TYR A 372 -16.00 13.15 -8.48
N PHE A 373 -14.98 14.00 -8.64
CA PHE A 373 -14.77 15.17 -7.78
C PHE A 373 -15.72 16.34 -8.03
N ILE A 374 -16.53 16.29 -9.09
CA ILE A 374 -17.55 17.29 -9.37
C ILE A 374 -18.87 16.79 -8.82
N ARG A 375 -19.41 17.47 -7.79
CA ARG A 375 -20.72 17.12 -7.22
C ARG A 375 -21.78 17.21 -8.30
N GLN A 376 -22.48 16.11 -8.57
CA GLN A 376 -23.57 16.15 -9.54
C GLN A 376 -24.78 16.88 -8.92
N PRO A 377 -25.31 17.94 -9.56
CA PRO A 377 -26.49 18.63 -9.05
C PRO A 377 -27.70 17.69 -9.12
N GLY A 378 -28.36 17.46 -7.98
CA GLY A 378 -29.71 16.89 -7.91
C GLY A 378 -29.85 15.37 -8.08
N LYS A 379 -29.19 14.56 -7.24
CA LYS A 379 -29.67 13.23 -6.89
C LYS A 379 -29.73 13.05 -5.38
#